data_AF-F0Z7E2-F1
#
_entry.id   AF-F0Z7E2-F1
#
_cell.length_a   1.000
_cell.length_b   1.000
_cell.length_c   1.000
_cell.angle_alpha   90.00
_cell.angle_beta   90.00
_cell.angle_gamma   90.00
#
_symmetry.space_group_name_H-M   'P 1'
#
loop_
_entity.id
_entity.type
_entity.pdbx_description
1 polymer ?
#
loop_
_entity_poly.entity_id
_entity_poly.type
_entity_poly.pdbx_seq_one_letter_code
_entity_poly.pdbx_strand_id
1 'polypeptide(L)'
;MSIKLLSTSKCFGGEIRRYSHQSDTLSCEMKFHVYVPPKSDKKPSILYFLGGLTCTDENFIQKGGAPQYAANCNIFLVCPDSSPRGVPAGEEDCWSGPGAGAGYYLNASNEKYKKHYNMYDYITKELYTLISTEFKDLTNTEKQSIFGHSMGGMGALNIFFKNSNLYKSISAFSPISNPINCEWASKALKSYLGDDQSKLEEYDPTFVLKSYSGPKVDLLVDIGTADEFFNDLKVDKLKEVNNQNINLTLRHQDGYNHGYFYVSTFMKDHIEFHSKYLN
;
A
#
# COMPACT_ATOMS: atom_id res chain seq x y z
N MET A 1 0.06 -10.26 20.16
CA MET A 1 0.32 -11.33 19.17
C MET A 1 1.83 -11.52 19.12
N SER A 2 2.36 -12.74 19.06
CA SER A 2 3.81 -12.94 19.00
C SER A 2 4.30 -12.89 17.56
N ILE A 3 5.39 -12.16 17.29
CA ILE A 3 6.06 -12.11 15.98
C ILE A 3 7.35 -12.93 16.01
N LYS A 4 7.68 -13.59 14.89
CA LYS A 4 8.90 -14.37 14.72
C LYS A 4 9.83 -13.68 13.76
N LEU A 5 11.03 -13.32 14.20
CA LEU A 5 12.10 -12.81 13.33
C LEU A 5 12.61 -13.95 12.42
N LEU A 6 12.58 -13.74 11.12
CA LEU A 6 13.00 -14.70 10.10
C LEU A 6 14.40 -14.40 9.57
N SER A 7 14.71 -13.13 9.33
CA SER A 7 16.01 -12.69 8.82
C SER A 7 16.30 -11.24 9.18
N THR A 8 17.59 -10.90 9.23
CA THR A 8 18.09 -9.52 9.40
C THR A 8 19.22 -9.29 8.41
N SER A 9 19.30 -8.10 7.82
CA SER A 9 20.38 -7.69 6.92
C SER A 9 20.71 -6.21 7.12
N LYS A 10 21.99 -5.85 7.27
CA LYS A 10 22.40 -4.45 7.36
C LYS A 10 22.17 -3.73 6.03
N CYS A 11 21.65 -2.51 6.08
CA CYS A 11 21.38 -1.70 4.89
C CYS A 11 21.44 -0.21 5.24
N PHE A 12 22.34 0.55 4.60
CA PHE A 12 22.54 2.00 4.83
C PHE A 12 22.65 2.39 6.32
N GLY A 13 23.40 1.60 7.10
CA GLY A 13 23.59 1.82 8.54
C GLY A 13 22.43 1.36 9.43
N GLY A 14 21.27 1.07 8.86
CA GLY A 14 20.12 0.45 9.51
C GLY A 14 20.03 -1.05 9.25
N GLU A 15 18.85 -1.62 9.46
CA GLU A 15 18.58 -3.05 9.31
C GLU A 15 17.27 -3.30 8.57
N ILE A 16 17.31 -4.15 7.54
CA ILE A 16 16.13 -4.78 6.99
C ILE A 16 15.85 -6.04 7.81
N ARG A 17 14.66 -6.15 8.39
CA ARG A 17 14.24 -7.30 9.18
C ARG A 17 12.97 -7.90 8.59
N ARG A 18 12.92 -9.21 8.46
CA ARG A 18 11.73 -9.94 8.01
C ARG A 18 11.10 -10.67 9.18
N TYR A 19 9.79 -10.58 9.30
CA TYR A 19 9.04 -11.24 10.36
C TYR A 19 7.94 -12.13 9.76
N SER A 20 7.54 -13.16 10.51
CA SER A 20 6.23 -13.79 10.35
C SER A 20 5.39 -13.67 11.61
N HIS A 21 4.07 -13.75 11.44
CA HIS A 21 3.13 -13.88 12.53
C HIS A 21 1.88 -14.63 12.05
N GLN A 22 1.17 -15.25 12.99
CA GLN A 22 -0.17 -15.77 12.70
C GLN A 22 -1.14 -14.59 12.63
N SER A 23 -1.87 -14.48 11.52
CA SER A 23 -2.91 -13.46 11.36
C SER A 23 -4.27 -14.01 11.76
N ASP A 24 -4.94 -13.29 12.64
CA ASP A 24 -6.31 -13.62 13.05
C ASP A 24 -7.30 -13.18 11.95
N THR A 25 -7.09 -11.99 11.38
CA THR A 25 -7.93 -11.39 10.32
C THR A 25 -7.89 -12.21 9.03
N LEU A 26 -6.73 -12.75 8.67
CA LEU A 26 -6.52 -13.50 7.43
C LEU A 26 -6.52 -15.01 7.63
N SER A 27 -6.57 -15.49 8.88
CA SER A 27 -6.57 -16.91 9.23
C SER A 27 -5.41 -17.70 8.60
N CYS A 28 -4.22 -17.10 8.51
CA CYS A 28 -3.01 -17.72 7.96
C CYS A 28 -1.73 -17.09 8.53
N GLU A 29 -0.57 -17.73 8.31
CA GLU A 29 0.71 -17.08 8.59
C GLU A 29 0.94 -15.97 7.56
N MET A 30 1.30 -14.78 8.05
CA MET A 30 1.66 -13.63 7.22
C MET A 30 3.11 -13.26 7.43
N LYS A 31 3.72 -12.68 6.39
CA LYS A 31 5.08 -12.15 6.42
C LYS A 31 5.09 -10.67 6.09
N PHE A 32 6.01 -9.95 6.71
CA PHE A 32 6.26 -8.56 6.40
C PHE A 32 7.73 -8.23 6.62
N HIS A 33 8.23 -7.27 5.86
CA HIS A 33 9.52 -6.65 6.13
C HIS A 33 9.36 -5.32 6.85
N VAL A 34 10.35 -4.98 7.64
CA VAL A 34 10.56 -3.63 8.14
C VAL A 34 11.97 -3.15 7.81
N TYR A 35 12.11 -1.85 7.59
CA TYR A 35 13.41 -1.19 7.64
C TYR A 35 13.51 -0.40 8.94
N VAL A 36 14.49 -0.75 9.76
CA VAL A 36 14.85 -0.01 10.98
C VAL A 36 15.98 0.95 10.61
N PRO A 37 15.77 2.28 10.62
CA PRO A 37 16.84 3.23 10.29
C PRO A 37 17.95 3.21 11.36
N PRO A 38 19.13 3.79 11.07
CA PRO A 38 20.18 3.96 12.07
C PRO A 38 19.64 4.65 13.33
N LYS A 39 20.19 4.28 14.50
CA LYS A 39 19.78 4.91 15.77
C LYS A 39 20.00 6.42 15.71
N SER A 40 18.98 7.17 16.12
CA SER A 40 19.03 8.63 16.26
C SER A 40 18.40 9.04 17.60
N ASP A 41 18.52 10.33 17.96
CA ASP A 41 17.95 10.87 19.20
C ASP A 41 16.41 10.89 19.19
N LYS A 42 15.80 10.85 18.01
CA LYS A 42 14.34 10.87 17.83
C LYS A 42 13.86 9.52 17.33
N LYS A 43 12.79 8.99 17.93
CA LYS A 43 12.16 7.77 17.40
C LYS A 43 11.67 8.02 15.97
N PRO A 44 12.01 7.14 15.00
CA PRO A 44 11.59 7.27 13.61
C PRO A 44 10.08 7.18 13.46
N SER A 45 9.55 7.94 12.50
CA SER A 45 8.14 7.87 12.07
C SER A 45 7.91 6.68 11.15
N ILE A 46 6.68 6.19 11.06
CA ILE A 46 6.35 4.96 10.34
C ILE A 46 5.79 5.28 8.94
N LEU A 47 6.25 4.56 7.93
CA LEU A 47 5.73 4.64 6.57
C LEU A 47 5.45 3.25 6.00
N TYR A 48 4.19 2.99 5.67
CA TYR A 48 3.72 1.73 5.09
C TYR A 48 3.78 1.78 3.56
N PHE A 49 4.41 0.78 2.95
CA PHE A 49 4.37 0.59 1.50
C PHE A 49 3.50 -0.61 1.13
N LEU A 50 2.48 -0.39 0.29
CA LEU A 50 1.63 -1.44 -0.25
C LEU A 50 2.11 -1.88 -1.63
N GLY A 51 2.35 -3.18 -1.79
CA GLY A 51 2.81 -3.81 -3.04
C GLY A 51 1.71 -3.97 -4.10
N GLY A 52 2.14 -4.05 -5.36
CA GLY A 52 1.25 -4.30 -6.50
C GLY A 52 0.88 -5.78 -6.67
N LEU A 53 0.20 -6.09 -7.79
CA LEU A 53 -0.10 -7.45 -8.18
C LEU A 53 1.16 -8.31 -8.26
N THR A 54 1.05 -9.59 -7.92
CA THR A 54 2.13 -10.60 -7.88
C THR A 54 3.26 -10.35 -6.87
N CYS A 55 3.30 -9.18 -6.22
CA CYS A 55 4.34 -8.85 -5.25
C CYS A 55 4.18 -9.64 -3.96
N THR A 56 5.29 -9.87 -3.28
CA THR A 56 5.35 -10.27 -1.86
C THR A 56 5.88 -9.12 -1.01
N ASP A 57 6.13 -9.39 0.27
CA ASP A 57 6.85 -8.50 1.19
C ASP A 57 8.29 -8.17 0.73
N GLU A 58 8.85 -8.91 -0.24
CA GLU A 58 10.25 -8.78 -0.67
C GLU A 58 10.49 -7.79 -1.81
N ASN A 59 9.54 -7.62 -2.74
CA ASN A 59 9.79 -6.89 -3.98
C ASN A 59 10.24 -5.45 -3.74
N PHE A 60 9.49 -4.72 -2.92
CA PHE A 60 9.77 -3.30 -2.66
C PHE A 60 11.05 -3.10 -1.86
N ILE A 61 11.25 -3.87 -0.79
CA ILE A 61 12.40 -3.67 0.08
C ILE A 61 13.72 -3.97 -0.65
N GLN A 62 13.71 -4.87 -1.63
CA GLN A 62 14.88 -5.22 -2.44
C GLN A 62 15.05 -4.32 -3.67
N LYS A 63 13.96 -3.89 -4.33
CA LYS A 63 14.03 -3.24 -5.65
C LYS A 63 13.62 -1.77 -5.66
N GLY A 64 12.94 -1.29 -4.61
CA GLY A 64 12.36 0.06 -4.55
C GLY A 64 13.36 1.17 -4.19
N GLY A 65 14.58 0.84 -3.76
CA GLY A 65 15.61 1.85 -3.45
C GLY A 65 15.28 2.76 -2.25
N ALA A 66 14.29 2.42 -1.44
CA ALA A 66 13.81 3.25 -0.32
C ALA A 66 14.75 3.33 0.91
N PRO A 67 15.47 2.27 1.33
CA PRO A 67 16.22 2.27 2.59
C PRO A 67 17.22 3.43 2.76
N GLN A 68 17.90 3.85 1.69
CA GLN A 68 18.84 4.98 1.73
C GLN A 68 18.14 6.29 2.13
N TYR A 69 17.01 6.59 1.51
CA TYR A 69 16.25 7.81 1.78
C TYR A 69 15.54 7.74 3.12
N ALA A 70 15.01 6.56 3.48
CA ALA A 70 14.40 6.33 4.78
C ALA A 70 15.42 6.51 5.93
N ALA A 71 16.68 6.09 5.75
CA ALA A 71 17.75 6.35 6.70
C ALA A 71 17.98 7.85 6.89
N ASN A 72 18.08 8.61 5.80
CA ASN A 72 18.33 10.04 5.81
C ASN A 72 17.17 10.84 6.45
N CYS A 73 15.93 10.37 6.25
CA CYS A 73 14.73 11.02 6.79
C CYS A 73 14.29 10.47 8.16
N ASN A 74 15.05 9.55 8.76
CA ASN A 74 14.69 8.86 10.02
C ASN A 74 13.28 8.23 9.96
N ILE A 75 13.02 7.44 8.92
CA ILE A 75 11.74 6.76 8.67
C ILE A 75 11.90 5.25 8.82
N PHE A 76 10.98 4.65 9.57
CA PHE A 76 10.79 3.21 9.70
C PHE A 76 9.83 2.73 8.61
N LEU A 77 10.27 1.84 7.74
CA LEU A 77 9.42 1.31 6.65
C LEU A 77 8.71 0.04 7.11
N VAL A 78 7.46 -0.14 6.70
CA VAL A 78 6.69 -1.39 6.86
C VAL A 78 6.21 -1.86 5.49
N CYS A 79 6.54 -3.10 5.14
CA CYS A 79 6.27 -3.69 3.83
C CYS A 79 5.55 -5.03 4.02
N PRO A 80 4.20 -5.02 4.13
CA PRO A 80 3.42 -6.25 4.21
C PRO A 80 3.40 -7.01 2.89
N ASP A 81 3.00 -8.29 2.97
CA ASP A 81 2.57 -9.04 1.80
C ASP A 81 1.28 -8.44 1.19
N SER A 82 1.00 -8.78 -0.07
CA SER A 82 -0.12 -8.24 -0.85
C SER A 82 -1.40 -9.09 -0.77
N SER A 83 -1.32 -10.28 -0.17
CA SER A 83 -2.44 -11.19 0.05
C SER A 83 -2.12 -12.22 1.14
N PRO A 84 -3.13 -12.95 1.65
CA PRO A 84 -2.92 -14.22 2.36
C PRO A 84 -2.06 -15.20 1.55
N ARG A 85 -1.31 -16.05 2.23
CA ARG A 85 -0.46 -17.10 1.61
C ARG A 85 -0.78 -18.47 2.19
N GLY A 86 -0.63 -19.51 1.36
CA GLY A 86 -0.86 -20.90 1.79
C GLY A 86 -2.33 -21.22 2.12
N VAL A 87 -3.28 -20.44 1.60
CA VAL A 87 -4.72 -20.63 1.82
C VAL A 87 -5.42 -21.03 0.52
N PRO A 88 -6.58 -21.70 0.58
CA PRO A 88 -7.41 -21.92 -0.59
C PRO A 88 -7.87 -20.59 -1.19
N ALA A 89 -7.30 -20.22 -2.34
CA ALA A 89 -7.72 -19.06 -3.11
C ALA A 89 -8.80 -19.44 -4.12
N GLY A 90 -8.77 -20.67 -4.62
CA GLY A 90 -9.49 -21.12 -5.80
C GLY A 90 -9.03 -20.37 -7.05
N GLU A 91 -8.47 -21.13 -7.98
CA GLU A 91 -7.69 -20.61 -9.09
C GLU A 91 -8.56 -19.82 -10.09
N GLU A 92 -8.29 -18.53 -10.25
CA GLU A 92 -8.39 -17.91 -11.55
C GLU A 92 -6.97 -17.92 -12.13
N ASP A 93 -6.78 -18.58 -13.28
CA ASP A 93 -5.50 -18.64 -13.98
C ASP A 93 -5.19 -17.30 -14.69
N CYS A 94 -5.18 -16.21 -13.91
CA CYS A 94 -4.77 -14.90 -14.38
C CYS A 94 -4.09 -14.08 -13.27
N TRP A 95 -3.05 -13.35 -13.65
CA TRP A 95 -2.20 -12.55 -12.75
C TRP A 95 -2.94 -11.47 -11.96
N SER A 96 -4.10 -11.04 -12.47
CA SER A 96 -4.94 -9.98 -11.91
C SER A 96 -6.16 -10.53 -11.14
N GLY A 97 -6.44 -11.83 -11.23
CA GLY A 97 -7.60 -12.46 -10.62
C GLY A 97 -7.45 -12.65 -9.11
N PRO A 98 -8.51 -13.08 -8.42
CA PRO A 98 -8.45 -13.40 -7.01
C PRO A 98 -7.39 -14.45 -6.72
N GLY A 99 -6.51 -14.18 -5.75
CA GLY A 99 -5.45 -15.12 -5.46
C GLY A 99 -4.25 -14.57 -4.71
N ALA A 100 -3.27 -15.44 -4.56
CA ALA A 100 -2.01 -15.13 -3.95
C ALA A 100 -1.29 -14.05 -4.78
N GLY A 101 -0.94 -12.92 -4.18
CA GLY A 101 -0.39 -11.76 -4.88
C GLY A 101 -1.43 -10.76 -5.35
N ALA A 102 -2.72 -10.98 -5.08
CA ALA A 102 -3.82 -10.19 -5.64
C ALA A 102 -4.96 -9.98 -4.64
N GLY A 103 -4.65 -9.46 -3.44
CA GLY A 103 -5.64 -9.24 -2.39
C GLY A 103 -6.47 -7.96 -2.52
N TYR A 104 -6.12 -7.06 -3.45
CA TYR A 104 -6.81 -5.78 -3.75
C TYR A 104 -7.09 -4.84 -2.55
N TYR A 105 -6.48 -5.10 -1.39
CA TYR A 105 -6.63 -4.30 -0.17
C TYR A 105 -8.08 -4.04 0.22
N LEU A 106 -8.93 -5.07 0.06
CA LEU A 106 -10.36 -5.07 0.38
C LEU A 106 -10.70 -6.12 1.44
N ASN A 107 -11.93 -6.07 1.97
CA ASN A 107 -12.53 -7.16 2.72
C ASN A 107 -13.54 -7.90 1.84
N ALA A 108 -13.23 -9.14 1.47
CA ALA A 108 -14.09 -9.92 0.59
C ALA A 108 -15.41 -10.30 1.27
N SER A 109 -16.52 -10.17 0.55
CA SER A 109 -17.85 -10.62 1.02
C SER A 109 -18.29 -11.95 0.42
N ASN A 110 -17.67 -12.37 -0.68
CA ASN A 110 -17.92 -13.68 -1.29
C ASN A 110 -17.37 -14.79 -0.39
N GLU A 111 -18.22 -15.77 -0.05
CA GLU A 111 -17.90 -16.87 0.88
C GLU A 111 -16.66 -17.68 0.50
N LYS A 112 -16.31 -17.74 -0.80
CA LYS A 112 -15.08 -18.39 -1.28
C LYS A 112 -13.81 -17.72 -0.72
N TYR A 113 -13.84 -16.41 -0.52
CA TYR A 113 -12.66 -15.60 -0.18
C TYR A 113 -12.75 -14.97 1.22
N LYS A 114 -13.96 -14.73 1.73
CA LYS A 114 -14.27 -14.00 2.97
C LYS A 114 -13.54 -14.49 4.21
N LYS A 115 -13.17 -15.77 4.28
CA LYS A 115 -12.39 -16.32 5.40
C LYS A 115 -10.97 -15.75 5.47
N HIS A 116 -10.34 -15.47 4.32
CA HIS A 116 -8.92 -15.16 4.25
C HIS A 116 -8.64 -13.77 3.66
N TYR A 117 -9.40 -13.32 2.67
CA TYR A 117 -9.12 -12.10 1.91
C TYR A 117 -9.73 -10.85 2.58
N ASN A 118 -9.24 -10.55 3.78
CA ASN A 118 -9.61 -9.37 4.58
C ASN A 118 -8.42 -8.38 4.68
N MET A 119 -7.80 -8.09 3.54
CA MET A 119 -6.56 -7.30 3.48
C MET A 119 -6.76 -5.86 3.96
N TYR A 120 -7.95 -5.28 3.76
CA TYR A 120 -8.24 -3.95 4.29
C TYR A 120 -8.15 -3.93 5.82
N ASP A 121 -8.82 -4.88 6.50
CA ASP A 121 -8.79 -4.98 7.96
C ASP A 121 -7.39 -5.39 8.47
N TYR A 122 -6.69 -6.26 7.74
CA TYR A 122 -5.33 -6.64 8.08
C TYR A 122 -4.41 -5.42 8.12
N ILE A 123 -4.43 -4.57 7.09
CA ILE A 123 -3.58 -3.38 7.06
C ILE A 123 -4.01 -2.34 8.10
N THR A 124 -5.31 -2.05 8.19
CA THR A 124 -5.81 -0.91 8.97
C THR A 124 -5.99 -1.20 10.46
N LYS A 125 -6.14 -2.46 10.86
CA LYS A 125 -6.38 -2.85 12.25
C LYS A 125 -5.26 -3.72 12.77
N GLU A 126 -5.08 -4.89 12.18
CA GLU A 126 -4.20 -5.91 12.76
C GLU A 126 -2.72 -5.53 12.66
N LEU A 127 -2.22 -5.30 11.44
CA LEU A 127 -0.83 -4.90 11.20
C LEU A 127 -0.54 -3.53 11.80
N TYR A 128 -1.46 -2.58 11.67
CA TYR A 128 -1.33 -1.26 12.30
C TYR A 128 -1.10 -1.39 13.82
N THR A 129 -1.92 -2.19 14.51
CA THR A 129 -1.81 -2.42 15.96
C THR A 129 -0.55 -3.20 16.31
N LEU A 130 -0.21 -4.22 15.52
CA LEU A 130 0.99 -5.04 15.70
C LEU A 130 2.25 -4.17 15.63
N ILE A 131 2.39 -3.35 14.59
CA ILE A 131 3.53 -2.45 14.46
C ILE A 131 3.57 -1.46 15.63
N SER A 132 2.43 -0.86 15.95
CA SER A 132 2.32 0.13 17.04
C SER A 132 2.59 -0.46 18.42
N THR A 133 2.48 -1.77 18.60
CA THR A 133 2.70 -2.45 19.89
C THR A 133 4.10 -3.04 19.98
N GLU A 134 4.49 -3.85 19.00
CA GLU A 134 5.76 -4.60 19.01
C GLU A 134 6.98 -3.70 18.77
N PHE A 135 6.79 -2.57 18.08
CA PHE A 135 7.87 -1.62 17.76
C PHE A 135 7.71 -0.27 18.46
N LYS A 136 6.85 -0.16 19.51
CA LYS A 136 6.59 1.09 20.25
C LYS A 136 7.85 1.72 20.85
N ASP A 137 8.82 0.91 21.24
CA ASP A 137 10.07 1.38 21.83
C ASP A 137 11.07 1.86 20.77
N LEU A 138 10.87 1.44 19.51
CA LEU A 138 11.72 1.76 18.37
C LEU A 138 11.15 2.86 17.47
N THR A 139 9.86 3.19 17.56
CA THR A 139 9.17 4.05 16.59
C THR A 139 8.26 5.08 17.27
N ASN A 140 7.92 6.14 16.55
CA ASN A 140 6.90 7.10 16.93
C ASN A 140 5.55 6.66 16.34
N THR A 141 4.73 6.01 17.15
CA THR A 141 3.44 5.43 16.73
C THR A 141 2.36 6.47 16.44
N GLU A 142 2.56 7.74 16.80
CA GLU A 142 1.61 8.82 16.51
C GLU A 142 1.81 9.43 15.10
N LYS A 143 2.93 9.08 14.45
CA LYS A 143 3.33 9.63 13.16
C LYS A 143 3.49 8.49 12.15
N GLN A 144 2.38 8.16 11.50
CA GLN A 144 2.31 7.09 10.50
C GLN A 144 1.82 7.66 9.16
N SER A 145 2.27 7.11 8.04
CA SER A 145 1.79 7.47 6.69
C SER A 145 1.79 6.23 5.79
N ILE A 146 1.17 6.33 4.62
CA ILE A 146 0.99 5.18 3.73
C ILE A 146 1.19 5.58 2.27
N PHE A 147 1.74 4.68 1.48
CA PHE A 147 1.85 4.79 0.03
C PHE A 147 1.89 3.41 -0.62
N GLY A 148 1.88 3.35 -1.94
CA GLY A 148 1.95 2.06 -2.63
C GLY A 148 2.11 2.16 -4.14
N HIS A 149 2.23 1.00 -4.78
CA HIS A 149 2.41 0.85 -6.22
C HIS A 149 1.29 0.04 -6.86
N SER A 150 0.71 0.51 -7.97
CA SER A 150 -0.30 -0.26 -8.73
C SER A 150 -1.53 -0.62 -7.88
N MET A 151 -1.84 -1.91 -7.71
CA MET A 151 -2.83 -2.39 -6.74
C MET A 151 -2.56 -1.86 -5.31
N GLY A 152 -1.31 -1.73 -4.91
CA GLY A 152 -0.94 -1.10 -3.65
C GLY A 152 -1.19 0.40 -3.61
N GLY A 153 -1.08 1.09 -4.75
CA GLY A 153 -1.46 2.50 -4.87
C GLY A 153 -2.98 2.68 -4.70
N MET A 154 -3.78 1.80 -5.32
CA MET A 154 -5.24 1.72 -5.09
C MET A 154 -5.54 1.50 -3.60
N GLY A 155 -4.89 0.50 -2.99
CA GLY A 155 -5.05 0.20 -1.57
C GLY A 155 -4.70 1.39 -0.67
N ALA A 156 -3.59 2.08 -0.95
CA ALA A 156 -3.13 3.22 -0.16
C ALA A 156 -4.10 4.39 -0.24
N LEU A 157 -4.62 4.71 -1.44
CA LEU A 157 -5.64 5.74 -1.63
C LEU A 157 -6.92 5.39 -0.85
N ASN A 158 -7.46 4.19 -1.05
CA ASN A 158 -8.68 3.74 -0.37
C ASN A 158 -8.52 3.77 1.16
N ILE A 159 -7.42 3.21 1.67
CA ILE A 159 -7.14 3.13 3.11
C ILE A 159 -6.95 4.52 3.70
N PHE A 160 -6.17 5.40 3.07
CA PHE A 160 -5.91 6.73 3.61
C PHE A 160 -7.20 7.55 3.72
N PHE A 161 -7.98 7.65 2.64
CA PHE A 161 -9.16 8.52 2.63
C PHE A 161 -10.32 7.98 3.48
N LYS A 162 -10.42 6.65 3.68
CA LYS A 162 -11.38 6.04 4.61
C LYS A 162 -10.93 6.12 6.08
N ASN A 163 -9.64 6.35 6.35
CA ASN A 163 -9.06 6.34 7.70
C ASN A 163 -8.08 7.52 7.91
N SER A 164 -8.44 8.72 7.47
CA SER A 164 -7.52 9.88 7.47
C SER A 164 -7.05 10.33 8.86
N ASN A 165 -7.66 9.81 9.92
CA ASN A 165 -7.21 9.98 11.30
C ASN A 165 -5.96 9.14 11.64
N LEU A 166 -5.71 8.04 10.93
CA LEU A 166 -4.59 7.12 11.19
C LEU A 166 -3.28 7.56 10.51
N TYR A 167 -3.36 8.29 9.40
CA TYR A 167 -2.20 8.57 8.54
C TYR A 167 -2.02 10.08 8.31
N LYS A 168 -0.76 10.55 8.28
CA LYS A 168 -0.40 11.97 8.11
C LYS A 168 -0.28 12.40 6.66
N SER A 169 0.07 11.48 5.75
CA SER A 169 0.27 11.78 4.33
C SER A 169 0.09 10.53 3.46
N ILE A 170 -0.18 10.76 2.18
CA ILE A 170 -0.45 9.73 1.17
C ILE A 170 0.26 10.06 -0.14
N SER A 171 0.87 9.04 -0.74
CA SER A 171 1.32 9.10 -2.12
C SER A 171 1.10 7.77 -2.84
N ALA A 172 1.23 7.74 -4.17
CA ALA A 172 1.13 6.51 -4.94
C ALA A 172 1.96 6.53 -6.23
N PHE A 173 2.49 5.37 -6.60
CA PHE A 173 3.09 5.12 -7.92
C PHE A 173 2.11 4.32 -8.77
N SER A 174 1.76 4.83 -9.95
CA SER A 174 0.91 4.16 -10.94
C SER A 174 -0.37 3.51 -10.33
N PRO A 175 -1.15 4.21 -9.48
CA PRO A 175 -2.28 3.59 -8.78
C PRO A 175 -3.38 3.12 -9.75
N ILE A 176 -3.98 1.95 -9.49
CA ILE A 176 -5.28 1.61 -10.10
C ILE A 176 -6.32 2.58 -9.54
N SER A 177 -6.63 3.62 -10.30
CA SER A 177 -7.35 4.79 -9.79
C SER A 177 -8.85 4.68 -9.96
N ASN A 178 -9.32 3.90 -10.94
CA ASN A 178 -10.74 3.67 -11.19
C ASN A 178 -10.98 2.21 -11.61
N PRO A 179 -10.75 1.24 -10.68
CA PRO A 179 -10.81 -0.20 -10.96
C PRO A 179 -12.14 -0.66 -11.56
N ILE A 180 -13.26 0.01 -11.28
CA ILE A 180 -14.58 -0.35 -11.84
C ILE A 180 -14.59 -0.25 -13.37
N ASN A 181 -13.82 0.70 -13.92
CA ASN A 181 -13.69 0.95 -15.36
C ASN A 181 -12.38 0.39 -15.96
N CYS A 182 -11.75 -0.55 -15.25
CA CYS A 182 -10.60 -1.34 -15.70
C CYS A 182 -11.05 -2.80 -15.76
N GLU A 183 -11.04 -3.42 -16.95
CA GLU A 183 -11.69 -4.73 -17.16
C GLU A 183 -11.19 -5.81 -16.18
N TRP A 184 -9.86 -5.94 -16.07
CA TRP A 184 -9.26 -6.96 -15.23
C TRP A 184 -9.42 -6.68 -13.73
N ALA A 185 -9.36 -5.42 -13.31
CA ALA A 185 -9.57 -5.03 -11.91
C ALA A 185 -11.05 -5.16 -11.52
N SER A 186 -11.96 -4.72 -12.39
CA SER A 186 -13.42 -4.83 -12.23
C SER A 186 -13.83 -6.29 -12.05
N LYS A 187 -13.31 -7.19 -12.88
CA LYS A 187 -13.53 -8.64 -12.73
C LYS A 187 -13.04 -9.13 -11.35
N ALA A 188 -11.85 -8.75 -10.93
CA ALA A 188 -11.29 -9.19 -9.64
C ALA A 188 -12.12 -8.67 -8.44
N LEU A 189 -12.49 -7.38 -8.44
CA LEU A 189 -13.34 -6.78 -7.41
C LEU A 189 -14.68 -7.52 -7.32
N LYS A 190 -15.32 -7.80 -8.46
CA LYS A 190 -16.60 -8.54 -8.51
C LYS A 190 -16.47 -9.97 -7.98
N SER A 191 -15.36 -10.66 -8.26
CA SER A 191 -15.13 -11.97 -7.67
C SER A 191 -15.08 -11.92 -6.14
N TYR A 192 -14.50 -10.87 -5.55
CA TYR A 192 -14.43 -10.71 -4.09
C TYR A 192 -15.72 -10.16 -3.44
N LEU A 193 -16.39 -9.22 -4.10
CA LEU A 193 -17.46 -8.39 -3.51
C LEU A 193 -18.86 -8.71 -4.04
N GLY A 194 -18.95 -9.42 -5.18
CA GLY A 194 -20.17 -9.58 -5.97
C GLY A 194 -20.42 -8.40 -6.91
N ASP A 195 -21.58 -8.40 -7.57
CA ASP A 195 -21.96 -7.41 -8.58
C ASP A 195 -22.63 -6.13 -8.02
N ASP A 196 -22.71 -5.99 -6.70
CA ASP A 196 -23.29 -4.80 -6.07
C ASP A 196 -22.38 -3.58 -6.29
N GLN A 197 -22.85 -2.67 -7.14
CA GLN A 197 -22.15 -1.45 -7.52
C GLN A 197 -21.70 -0.63 -6.30
N SER A 198 -22.54 -0.52 -5.26
CA SER A 198 -22.20 0.27 -4.08
C SER A 198 -20.97 -0.29 -3.34
N LYS A 199 -20.84 -1.61 -3.26
CA LYS A 199 -19.68 -2.28 -2.66
C LYS A 199 -18.43 -2.11 -3.50
N LEU A 200 -18.55 -2.11 -4.82
CA LEU A 200 -17.42 -1.87 -5.72
C LEU A 200 -16.89 -0.44 -5.54
N GLU A 201 -17.80 0.55 -5.42
CA GLU A 201 -17.47 1.96 -5.23
C GLU A 201 -16.75 2.23 -3.88
N GLU A 202 -17.02 1.43 -2.84
CA GLU A 202 -16.30 1.53 -1.56
C GLU A 202 -14.79 1.25 -1.65
N TYR A 203 -14.34 0.63 -2.75
CA TYR A 203 -12.94 0.30 -3.03
C TYR A 203 -12.46 0.90 -4.35
N ASP A 204 -13.16 1.87 -4.92
CA ASP A 204 -12.70 2.62 -6.09
C ASP A 204 -12.16 3.99 -5.66
N PRO A 205 -10.86 4.30 -5.89
CA PRO A 205 -10.29 5.56 -5.43
C PRO A 205 -11.04 6.80 -5.94
N THR A 206 -11.55 6.83 -7.18
CA THR A 206 -12.31 8.02 -7.64
C THR A 206 -13.56 8.29 -6.81
N PHE A 207 -14.28 7.24 -6.39
CA PHE A 207 -15.47 7.35 -5.54
C PHE A 207 -15.10 7.68 -4.09
N VAL A 208 -14.05 7.03 -3.57
CA VAL A 208 -13.55 7.27 -2.21
C VAL A 208 -13.04 8.71 -2.06
N LEU A 209 -12.22 9.19 -2.99
CA LEU A 209 -11.73 10.58 -2.96
C LEU A 209 -12.89 11.57 -3.14
N LYS A 210 -13.88 11.28 -3.98
CA LYS A 210 -15.05 12.16 -4.17
C LYS A 210 -15.89 12.29 -2.89
N SER A 211 -16.01 11.22 -2.11
CA SER A 211 -16.80 11.20 -0.86
C SER A 211 -16.03 11.70 0.37
N TYR A 212 -14.72 11.93 0.25
CA TYR A 212 -13.89 12.36 1.36
C TYR A 212 -14.30 13.74 1.92
N SER A 213 -14.51 13.80 3.23
CA SER A 213 -14.92 15.02 3.94
C SER A 213 -13.99 15.41 5.10
N GLY A 214 -12.83 14.75 5.21
CA GLY A 214 -11.85 15.01 6.28
C GLY A 214 -10.99 16.26 6.05
N PRO A 215 -9.90 16.43 6.82
CA PRO A 215 -8.97 17.56 6.69
C PRO A 215 -8.38 17.73 5.29
N LYS A 216 -7.69 18.86 5.04
CA LYS A 216 -6.97 19.03 3.77
C LYS A 216 -5.82 18.02 3.65
N VAL A 217 -5.67 17.46 2.46
CA VAL A 217 -4.70 16.41 2.14
C VAL A 217 -3.95 16.82 0.89
N ASP A 218 -2.62 16.86 0.98
CA ASP A 218 -1.77 16.84 -0.19
C ASP A 218 -1.60 15.39 -0.64
N LEU A 219 -1.85 15.13 -1.93
CA LEU A 219 -1.74 13.81 -2.54
C LEU A 219 -0.71 13.87 -3.68
N LEU A 220 0.39 13.13 -3.52
CA LEU A 220 1.40 12.97 -4.57
C LEU A 220 1.17 11.68 -5.36
N VAL A 221 1.03 11.78 -6.68
CA VAL A 221 0.93 10.63 -7.58
C VAL A 221 1.93 10.76 -8.72
N ASP A 222 2.70 9.72 -8.95
CA ASP A 222 3.48 9.55 -10.17
C ASP A 222 2.84 8.48 -11.06
N ILE A 223 2.96 8.64 -12.38
CA ILE A 223 2.66 7.62 -13.39
C ILE A 223 3.70 7.70 -14.51
N GLY A 224 4.24 6.56 -14.92
CA GLY A 224 5.08 6.46 -16.11
C GLY A 224 4.26 6.59 -17.39
N THR A 225 4.68 7.41 -18.34
CA THR A 225 3.97 7.58 -19.62
C THR A 225 4.17 6.42 -20.60
N ALA A 226 5.19 5.59 -20.37
CA ALA A 226 5.43 4.35 -21.10
C ALA A 226 5.01 3.11 -20.28
N ASP A 227 4.18 3.31 -19.25
CA ASP A 227 3.58 2.23 -18.45
C ASP A 227 2.64 1.41 -19.33
N GLU A 228 2.90 0.10 -19.42
CA GLU A 228 2.11 -0.82 -20.24
C GLU A 228 0.63 -0.90 -19.82
N PHE A 229 0.31 -0.47 -18.58
CA PHE A 229 -1.05 -0.40 -18.05
C PHE A 229 -1.59 1.03 -17.99
N PHE A 230 -0.91 2.04 -18.53
CA PHE A 230 -1.26 3.47 -18.41
C PHE A 230 -2.76 3.74 -18.61
N ASN A 231 -3.31 3.22 -19.71
CA ASN A 231 -4.73 3.41 -20.06
C ASN A 231 -5.68 2.62 -19.15
N ASP A 232 -5.25 1.50 -18.58
CA ASP A 232 -6.07 0.63 -17.73
C ASP A 232 -6.11 1.13 -16.28
N LEU A 233 -5.02 1.73 -15.79
CA LEU A 233 -4.92 2.25 -14.43
C LEU A 233 -5.83 3.46 -14.20
N LYS A 234 -6.21 4.17 -15.29
CA LYS A 234 -7.09 5.34 -15.27
C LYS A 234 -6.59 6.46 -14.33
N VAL A 235 -5.27 6.64 -14.20
CA VAL A 235 -4.68 7.60 -13.23
C VAL A 235 -5.19 9.02 -13.43
N ASP A 236 -5.39 9.44 -14.68
CA ASP A 236 -5.92 10.76 -15.01
C ASP A 236 -7.35 11.01 -14.50
N LYS A 237 -8.13 9.95 -14.20
CA LYS A 237 -9.44 10.10 -13.55
C LYS A 237 -9.35 10.75 -12.18
N LEU A 238 -8.21 10.69 -11.51
CA LEU A 238 -8.00 11.42 -10.25
C LEU A 238 -8.10 12.95 -10.43
N LYS A 239 -7.75 13.49 -11.61
CA LYS A 239 -7.90 14.94 -11.92
C LYS A 239 -9.36 15.36 -12.05
N GLU A 240 -10.25 14.42 -12.40
CA GLU A 240 -11.67 14.67 -12.57
C GLU A 240 -12.41 14.67 -11.21
N VAL A 241 -11.76 14.23 -10.13
CA VAL A 241 -12.35 14.23 -8.79
C VAL A 241 -12.40 15.66 -8.23
N ASN A 242 -13.57 16.26 -8.29
CA ASN A 242 -13.81 17.58 -7.72
C ASN A 242 -14.01 17.50 -6.20
N ASN A 243 -12.91 17.54 -5.44
CA ASN A 243 -12.93 17.61 -3.98
C ASN A 243 -11.93 18.67 -3.46
N GLN A 244 -12.44 19.74 -2.86
CA GLN A 244 -11.66 20.87 -2.34
C GLN A 244 -10.71 20.53 -1.17
N ASN A 245 -10.91 19.38 -0.51
CA ASN A 245 -10.04 18.92 0.57
C ASN A 245 -8.81 18.17 0.04
N ILE A 246 -8.72 17.92 -1.27
CA ILE A 246 -7.64 17.14 -1.88
C ILE A 246 -6.84 18.03 -2.82
N ASN A 247 -5.57 18.23 -2.49
CA ASN A 247 -4.61 18.91 -3.34
C ASN A 247 -3.76 17.87 -4.08
N LEU A 248 -4.17 17.51 -5.31
CA LEU A 248 -3.51 16.51 -6.12
C LEU A 248 -2.30 17.10 -6.88
N THR A 249 -1.12 16.55 -6.62
CA THR A 249 0.06 16.67 -7.47
C THR A 249 0.23 15.38 -8.26
N LEU A 250 -0.23 15.38 -9.52
CA LEU A 250 -0.09 14.23 -10.44
C LEU A 250 1.00 14.52 -11.48
N ARG A 251 2.12 13.80 -11.42
CA ARG A 251 3.25 13.96 -12.35
C ARG A 251 3.30 12.79 -13.34
N HIS A 252 3.45 13.13 -14.60
CA HIS A 252 3.62 12.18 -15.70
C HIS A 252 5.10 12.10 -16.03
N GLN A 253 5.69 10.92 -15.83
CA GLN A 253 7.12 10.69 -15.99
C GLN A 253 7.40 10.17 -17.39
N ASP A 254 8.01 10.99 -18.24
CA ASP A 254 8.24 10.70 -19.66
C ASP A 254 9.14 9.48 -19.86
N GLY A 255 8.69 8.50 -20.66
CA GLY A 255 9.46 7.29 -20.99
C GLY A 255 9.58 6.22 -19.88
N TYR A 256 9.02 6.45 -18.68
CA TYR A 256 9.06 5.49 -17.58
C TYR A 256 7.94 4.44 -17.68
N ASN A 257 8.23 3.19 -17.33
CA ASN A 257 7.29 2.06 -17.36
C ASN A 257 6.69 1.73 -15.99
N HIS A 258 5.99 0.60 -15.84
CA HIS A 258 5.36 0.17 -14.59
C HIS A 258 6.34 -0.42 -13.55
N GLY A 259 7.59 -0.69 -13.93
CA GLY A 259 8.51 -1.50 -13.14
C GLY A 259 9.17 -0.77 -11.97
N TYR A 260 9.92 -1.53 -11.17
CA TYR A 260 10.67 -0.95 -10.04
C TYR A 260 11.83 -0.02 -10.46
N PHE A 261 12.27 -0.02 -11.73
CA PHE A 261 13.20 1.01 -12.21
C PHE A 261 12.57 2.41 -12.14
N TYR A 262 11.33 2.54 -12.58
CA TYR A 262 10.53 3.75 -12.42
C TYR A 262 10.30 4.09 -10.94
N VAL A 263 9.79 3.15 -10.14
CA VAL A 263 9.53 3.37 -8.70
C VAL A 263 10.79 3.82 -7.96
N SER A 264 11.93 3.15 -8.19
CA SER A 264 13.19 3.47 -7.52
C SER A 264 13.77 4.83 -7.94
N THR A 265 13.50 5.28 -9.17
CA THR A 265 13.95 6.59 -9.67
C THR A 265 13.32 7.73 -8.88
N PHE A 266 12.02 7.64 -8.60
CA PHE A 266 11.25 8.70 -7.94
C PHE A 266 11.02 8.44 -6.44
N MET A 267 11.60 7.36 -5.89
CA MET A 267 11.46 6.98 -4.49
C MET A 267 11.89 8.08 -3.53
N LYS A 268 12.99 8.78 -3.85
CA LYS A 268 13.50 9.89 -3.05
C LYS A 268 12.41 10.93 -2.81
N ASP A 269 11.75 11.37 -3.87
CA ASP A 269 10.73 12.43 -3.82
C ASP A 269 9.55 12.01 -2.94
N HIS A 270 9.11 10.76 -3.04
CA HIS A 270 8.03 10.24 -2.21
C HIS A 270 8.41 10.16 -0.73
N ILE A 271 9.61 9.67 -0.41
CA ILE A 271 10.09 9.62 0.99
C ILE A 271 10.25 11.03 1.56
N GLU A 272 10.82 11.97 0.80
CA GLU A 272 10.95 13.36 1.21
C GLU A 272 9.60 14.06 1.34
N PHE A 273 8.63 13.74 0.46
CA PHE A 273 7.26 14.20 0.58
C PHE A 273 6.64 13.76 1.91
N HIS A 274 6.66 12.45 2.22
CA HIS A 274 6.14 11.94 3.49
C HIS A 274 6.87 12.52 4.71
N SER A 275 8.18 12.70 4.63
CA SER A 275 8.99 13.30 5.70
C SER A 275 8.49 14.68 6.12
N LYS A 276 7.90 15.49 5.21
CA LYS A 276 7.37 16.82 5.54
C LYS A 276 6.19 16.77 6.52
N TYR A 277 5.45 15.67 6.54
CA TYR A 277 4.28 15.46 7.42
C TYR A 277 4.63 14.59 8.63
N LEU A 278 5.74 13.85 8.56
CA LEU A 278 6.19 12.90 9.57
C LEU A 278 7.27 13.45 10.51
N ASN A 279 7.99 14.51 10.16
CA ASN A 279 9.08 15.05 11.00
C ASN A 279 8.71 16.37 11.67
#